data_AF-X1G2R1-F1
#
_entry.id   AF-X1G2R1-F1
#
_cell.length_a   1.000
_cell.length_b   1.000
_cell.length_c   1.000
_cell.angle_alpha   90.00
_cell.angle_beta   90.00
_cell.angle_gamma   90.00
#
_symmetry.space_group_name_H-M   'P 1'
#
loop_
_entity.id
_entity.type
_entity.pdbx_description
1 polymer ?
#
loop_
_entity_poly.entity_id
_entity_poly.type
_entity_poly.pdbx_seq_one_letter_code
_entity_poly.pdbx_strand_id
1 'polypeptide(L)' 'MISTSNFKRGLTIELKGEIYSIVDFQHVKPGKGGAFVRTKLK' A
#
# COMPACT_ATOMS: atom_id res chain seq x y z
N MET A 1 8.59 -7.76 8.06
CA MET A 1 7.26 -7.93 7.44
C MET A 1 6.46 -6.64 7.68
N ILE A 2 6.27 -5.81 6.66
CA ILE A 2 5.44 -4.59 6.78
C ILE A 2 3.98 -5.02 6.65
N SER A 3 3.17 -4.75 7.66
CA SER A 3 1.73 -4.94 7.59
C SER A 3 1.09 -3.81 6.78
N THR A 4 0.02 -4.11 6.03
CA THR A 4 -0.81 -3.11 5.34
C THR A 4 -1.35 -2.03 6.30
N SER A 5 -1.43 -2.32 7.60
CA SER A 5 -1.81 -1.38 8.66
C SER A 5 -0.82 -0.23 8.86
N ASN A 6 0.44 -0.38 8.43
CA ASN A 6 1.50 0.61 8.62
C ASN A 6 1.70 1.51 7.39
N PHE A 7 0.82 1.42 6.39
CA PHE A 7 0.91 2.26 5.20
C PHE A 7 0.65 3.72 5.59
N LYS A 8 1.68 4.54 5.41
CA LYS A 8 1.64 5.99 5.55
C LYS A 8 2.23 6.60 4.29
N ARG A 9 1.78 7.82 3.95
CA ARG A 9 2.43 8.62 2.91
C ARG A 9 3.89 8.85 3.27
N GLY A 10 4.79 8.66 2.32
CA GLY A 10 6.24 8.78 2.52
C GLY A 10 6.90 7.51 3.07
N LEU A 11 6.15 6.43 3.31
CA LEU A 11 6.75 5.14 3.63
C LEU A 11 7.43 4.59 2.37
N THR A 12 8.71 4.29 2.49
CA THR A 12 9.49 3.65 1.44
C THR A 12 9.38 2.13 1.57
N ILE A 13 9.08 1.46 0.46
CA ILE A 13 8.98 0.01 0.37
C ILE A 13 9.92 -0.50 -0.71
N GLU A 14 10.54 -1.64 -0.46
CA GLU A 14 11.28 -2.36 -1.49
C GLU A 14 10.32 -3.32 -2.19
N LEU A 15 10.14 -3.13 -3.50
CA LEU A 15 9.31 -3.98 -4.33
C LEU A 15 10.16 -4.51 -5.48
N LYS A 16 10.40 -5.82 -5.50
CA LYS A 16 11.18 -6.51 -6.55
C LYS A 16 12.63 -5.99 -6.70
N GLY A 17 13.24 -5.55 -5.60
CA GLY A 17 14.61 -5.02 -5.59
C GLY A 17 14.72 -3.53 -5.93
N GLU A 18 13.60 -2.87 -6.19
CA GLU A 18 13.53 -1.42 -6.41
C GLU A 18 12.83 -0.72 -5.25
N ILE A 19 13.31 0.48 -4.92
CA ILE A 19 12.83 1.27 -3.80
C ILE A 19 11.73 2.22 -4.30
N TYR A 20 10.53 2.07 -3.75
CA TYR A 20 9.37 2.89 -4.07
C TYR A 20 8.86 3.63 -2.84
N SER A 21 8.38 4.85 -3.03
CA SER A 21 7.74 5.63 -1.98
C SER A 21 6.22 5.64 -2.15
N ILE A 22 5.48 5.38 -1.07
CA ILE A 22 4.01 5.46 -1.10
C ILE A 22 3.59 6.93 -1.13
N VAL A 23 3.00 7.33 -2.25
CA VAL A 23 2.45 8.69 -2.46
C VAL A 23 0.99 8.77 -2.01
N ASP A 24 0.26 7.67 -2.20
CA ASP A 24 -1.14 7.59 -1.81
C ASP A 24 -1.55 6.16 -1.48
N PHE A 25 -2.57 6.01 -0.66
CA PHE A 25 -3.18 4.72 -0.37
C PHE A 25 -4.67 4.85 -0.10
N GLN A 26 -5.42 3.84 -0.51
CA GLN A 26 -6.86 3.76 -0.35
C GLN A 26 -7.25 2.37 0.15
N HIS A 27 -7.92 2.30 1.29
CA HIS A 27 -8.54 1.08 1.77
C HIS A 27 -9.91 0.92 1.09
N VAL A 28 -10.09 -0.17 0.36
CA VAL A 28 -11.33 -0.50 -0.35
C VAL A 28 -11.95 -1.75 0.26
N LYS A 29 -13.22 -1.66 0.65
CA LYS A 29 -14.05 -2.79 1.07
C LYS A 29 -15.12 -3.05 0.01
N PRO A 30 -14.90 -3.96 -0.95
CA PRO A 30 -15.93 -4.30 -1.92
C PRO A 30 -17.08 -5.04 -1.22
N GLY A 31 -18.33 -4.68 -1.52
CA GLY A 31 -19.50 -5.25 -0.83
C GLY A 31 -19.58 -6.78 -0.88
N LYS A 32 -19.10 -7.41 -1.96
CA LYS A 32 -18.84 -8.84 -2.06
C LYS A 32 -17.36 -9.07 -2.38
N GLY A 33 -16.54 -9.29 -1.35
CA GLY A 33 -15.11 -9.61 -1.49
C GLY A 33 -14.30 -9.26 -0.24
N GLY A 34 -13.04 -9.72 -0.20
CA GLY A 34 -12.10 -9.35 0.86
C GLY A 34 -11.69 -7.87 0.76
N ALA A 35 -11.42 -7.25 1.91
CA ALA A 35 -10.89 -5.89 1.95
C ALA A 35 -9.46 -5.85 1.39
N PHE A 36 -9.14 -4.80 0.63
CA PHE A 36 -7.81 -4.61 0.06
C PHE A 36 -7.37 -3.15 0.11
N VAL A 37 -6.07 -2.92 0.01
CA VAL A 37 -5.48 -1.58 -0.06
C VAL A 37 -4.92 -1.37 -1.45
N ARG A 38 -5.32 -0.27 -2.11
CA ARG A 38 -4.67 0.23 -3.33
C ARG A 38 -3.64 1.26 -2.93
N THR A 39 -2.44 1.16 -3.46
CA THR A 39 -1.35 2.10 -3.19
C THR A 39 -0.79 2.65 -4.48
N LYS A 40 -0.53 3.96 -4.47
CA LYS A 40 0.17 4.65 -5.55
C LYS A 40 1.62 4.83 -5.13
N LEU A 41 2.50 4.22 -5.90
CA LEU A 41 3.95 4.22 -5.68
C LEU A 41 4.61 5.24 -6.62
N LYS A 42 5.73 5.81 -6.19
CA LYS A 42 6.62 6.64 -6.99
C LYS A 42 8.07 6.23 -6.76
#